data_AF-A0A6S7JWX3-F1
#
_entry.id   AF-A0A6S7JWX3-F1
#
_cell.length_a   1.000
_cell.length_b   1.000
_cell.length_c   1.000
_cell.angle_alpha   90.00
_cell.angle_beta   90.00
_cell.angle_gamma   90.00
#
_symmetry.space_group_name_H-M   'P 1'
#
loop_
_entity.id
_entity.type
_entity.pdbx_description
1 polymer ?
#
loop_
_entity_poly.entity_id
_entity_poly.type
_entity_poly.pdbx_seq_one_letter_code
_entity_poly.pdbx_strand_id
1 'polypeptide(L)'
;MTATEQWIFLCAAHKTPKECPALDYTRHTLDGAASLLNSNKYFPSRVTIKESSISKLGSVCRRIYRIFSHAYYHHRRMFDEFEAETNLCRRFTAYVLKYELMAQESLIVPTDQNCPETGSDMQSGV
;
A
#
# COMPACT_ATOMS: atom_id res chain seq x y z
N MET A 1 3.42 -4.05 -12.81
CA MET A 1 3.50 -4.83 -11.55
C MET A 1 2.10 -5.34 -11.21
N THR A 2 1.93 -6.64 -11.02
CA THR A 2 0.65 -7.26 -10.66
C THR A 2 0.51 -7.39 -9.14
N ALA A 3 -0.70 -7.31 -8.60
CA ALA A 3 -0.99 -7.82 -7.25
C ALA A 3 -1.64 -9.20 -7.31
N THR A 4 -2.59 -9.37 -8.22
CA THR A 4 -3.22 -10.65 -8.56
C THR A 4 -3.41 -10.68 -10.08
N GLU A 5 -3.94 -11.78 -10.63
CA GLU A 5 -4.30 -11.86 -12.05
C GLU A 5 -5.34 -10.81 -12.48
N GLN A 6 -6.11 -10.27 -11.53
CA GLN A 6 -7.15 -9.26 -11.78
C GLN A 6 -6.63 -7.82 -11.68
N TRP A 7 -5.47 -7.60 -11.06
CA TRP A 7 -4.97 -6.25 -10.75
C TRP A 7 -3.58 -6.01 -11.33
N ILE A 8 -3.53 -5.26 -12.44
CA ILE A 8 -2.30 -4.76 -13.06
C ILE A 8 -2.09 -3.30 -12.69
N PHE A 9 -0.94 -3.00 -12.08
CA PHE A 9 -0.53 -1.62 -11.78
C PHE A 9 0.41 -1.07 -12.84
N LEU A 10 -0.03 0.01 -13.47
CA LEU A 10 0.75 0.82 -14.40
C LEU A 10 1.60 1.84 -13.67
N CYS A 11 2.83 2.04 -14.13
CA CYS A 11 3.82 2.93 -13.53
C CYS A 11 3.66 4.36 -14.07
N ALA A 12 3.52 5.32 -13.16
CA ALA A 12 3.34 6.74 -13.47
C ALA A 12 4.65 7.53 -13.65
N ALA A 13 5.82 6.89 -13.54
CA ALA A 13 7.11 7.54 -13.76
C ALA A 13 7.39 7.83 -15.26
N HIS A 14 6.54 7.35 -16.15
CA HIS A 14 6.65 7.50 -17.59
C HIS A 14 5.65 8.53 -18.12
N LYS A 15 5.96 9.15 -19.27
CA LYS A 15 5.07 10.12 -19.93
C LYS A 15 3.66 9.57 -20.15
N THR A 16 3.56 8.30 -20.54
CA THR A 16 2.32 7.53 -20.59
C THR A 16 2.45 6.37 -19.62
N PRO A 17 1.48 6.14 -18.71
CA PRO A 17 1.53 5.02 -17.78
C PRO A 17 1.70 3.70 -18.52
N LYS A 18 2.70 2.92 -18.12
CA LYS A 18 3.02 1.63 -18.75
C LYS A 18 3.36 0.58 -17.72
N GLU A 19 3.40 -0.67 -18.15
CA GLU A 19 3.86 -1.77 -17.31
C GLU A 19 5.36 -1.65 -17.03
N CYS A 20 5.73 -2.00 -15.81
CA CYS A 20 7.11 -2.16 -15.37
C CYS A 20 7.24 -3.48 -14.62
N PRO A 21 8.42 -4.12 -14.70
CA PRO A 21 8.81 -5.19 -13.78
C PRO A 21 8.60 -4.76 -12.32
N ALA A 22 8.32 -5.70 -11.43
CA ALA A 22 8.01 -5.40 -10.04
C ALA A 22 9.13 -4.62 -9.33
N LEU A 23 10.39 -4.96 -9.60
CA LEU A 23 11.56 -4.28 -9.07
C LEU A 23 11.63 -2.81 -9.54
N ASP A 24 11.47 -2.58 -10.84
CA ASP A 24 11.48 -1.23 -11.41
C ASP A 24 10.28 -0.40 -10.93
N TYR A 25 9.10 -1.02 -10.84
CA TYR A 25 7.91 -0.36 -10.30
C TYR A 25 8.12 0.10 -8.86
N THR A 26 8.69 -0.78 -8.03
CA THR A 26 9.02 -0.50 -6.63
C THR A 26 9.99 0.66 -6.55
N ARG A 27 11.10 0.60 -7.28
CA ARG A 27 12.10 1.66 -7.34
C ARG A 27 11.50 3.00 -7.77
N HIS A 28 10.80 3.02 -8.92
CA HIS A 28 10.18 4.24 -9.44
C HIS A 28 9.14 4.83 -8.47
N THR A 29 8.41 3.98 -7.74
CA THR A 29 7.43 4.41 -6.75
C THR A 29 8.12 5.07 -5.55
N LEU A 30 9.17 4.45 -5.02
CA LEU A 30 9.91 4.97 -3.87
C LEU A 30 10.69 6.25 -4.22
N ASP A 31 11.37 6.26 -5.37
CA ASP A 31 12.07 7.44 -5.87
C ASP A 31 11.09 8.61 -6.12
N GLY A 32 9.92 8.31 -6.69
CA GLY A 32 8.86 9.29 -6.91
C GLY A 32 8.27 9.84 -5.59
N ALA A 33 8.11 8.98 -4.58
CA ALA A 33 7.66 9.40 -3.25
C ALA A 33 8.69 10.30 -2.58
N ALA A 34 9.96 9.89 -2.57
CA ALA A 34 11.06 10.67 -2.00
C ALA A 34 11.21 12.04 -2.68
N SER A 35 11.15 12.07 -4.02
CA SER A 35 11.22 13.31 -4.80
C SER A 35 10.06 14.26 -4.48
N LEU A 36 8.83 13.74 -4.39
CA LEU A 36 7.65 14.54 -4.06
C LEU A 36 7.70 15.11 -2.64
N LEU A 37 7.99 14.27 -1.64
CA LEU A 37 8.04 14.68 -0.23
C LEU A 37 9.16 15.68 0.04
N ASN A 38 10.24 15.64 -0.75
CA ASN A 38 11.34 16.59 -0.67
C ASN A 38 11.22 17.80 -1.60
N SER A 39 10.14 17.91 -2.38
CA SER A 39 9.95 19.03 -3.29
C SER A 39 9.52 20.29 -2.55
N ASN A 40 10.34 21.34 -2.58
CA ASN A 40 9.99 22.66 -2.03
C ASN A 40 8.76 23.30 -2.71
N LYS A 41 8.39 22.83 -3.91
CA LYS A 41 7.18 23.27 -4.61
C LYS A 41 5.91 22.82 -3.89
N TYR A 42 5.90 21.58 -3.39
CA TYR A 42 4.73 20.96 -2.76
C TYR A 42 4.84 20.99 -1.23
N PHE A 43 6.03 20.83 -0.68
CA PHE A 43 6.30 20.81 0.76
C PHE A 43 7.41 21.83 1.11
N PRO A 44 7.14 23.14 1.03
CA PRO A 44 8.12 24.19 1.35
C PRO A 44 8.49 24.27 2.83
N SER A 45 7.62 23.77 3.73
CA SER A 45 7.86 23.68 5.16
C SER A 45 7.55 22.26 5.65
N ARG A 46 8.27 21.81 6.67
CA ARG A 46 8.03 20.54 7.38
C ARG A 46 7.12 20.71 8.60
N VAL A 47 6.84 21.96 8.98
CA VAL A 47 5.99 22.32 10.12
C VAL A 47 4.61 22.75 9.65
N THR A 48 4.53 23.49 8.54
CA THR A 48 3.28 24.00 7.98
C THR A 48 3.02 23.36 6.63
N ILE A 49 2.05 22.45 6.60
CA ILE A 49 1.66 21.73 5.38
C ILE A 49 0.37 22.34 4.84
N LYS A 50 0.37 22.69 3.55
CA LYS A 50 -0.83 23.17 2.86
C LYS A 50 -1.79 22.01 2.61
N GLU A 51 -3.09 22.25 2.73
CA GLU A 51 -4.13 21.25 2.46
C GLU A 51 -3.99 20.61 1.05
N SER A 52 -3.67 21.43 0.05
CA SER A 52 -3.44 20.96 -1.32
C SER A 52 -2.28 19.96 -1.43
N SER A 53 -1.30 20.01 -0.52
CA SER A 53 -0.18 19.07 -0.44
C SER A 53 -0.57 17.77 0.26
N ILE A 54 -1.51 17.80 1.21
CA ILE A 54 -2.05 16.61 1.89
C ILE A 54 -2.70 15.66 0.87
N SER A 55 -3.42 16.21 -0.12
CA SER A 55 -3.98 15.41 -1.23
C SER A 55 -2.94 14.56 -1.98
N LYS A 56 -1.68 15.00 -2.00
CA LYS A 56 -0.58 14.28 -2.66
C LYS A 56 -0.09 13.10 -1.82
N LEU A 57 -0.22 13.17 -0.49
CA LEU A 57 0.13 12.08 0.43
C LEU A 57 -0.74 10.84 0.18
N GLY A 58 -2.04 11.01 -0.02
CA GLY A 58 -2.94 9.89 -0.34
C GLY A 58 -2.52 9.16 -1.64
N SER A 59 -2.12 9.91 -2.67
CA SER A 59 -1.61 9.33 -3.92
C SER A 59 -0.30 8.53 -3.71
N VAL A 60 0.59 9.01 -2.85
CA VAL A 60 1.82 8.28 -2.48
C VAL A 60 1.47 7.02 -1.70
N CYS A 61 0.61 7.14 -0.70
CA CYS A 61 0.22 6.02 0.16
C CYS A 61 -0.41 4.88 -0.65
N ARG A 62 -1.34 5.21 -1.57
CA ARG A 62 -1.95 4.22 -2.48
C ARG A 62 -0.92 3.49 -3.33
N ARG A 63 0.13 4.18 -3.78
CA ARG A 63 1.19 3.57 -4.61
C ARG A 63 2.12 2.69 -3.79
N ILE A 64 2.49 3.12 -2.59
CA ILE A 64 3.28 2.31 -1.66
C ILE A 64 2.50 1.05 -1.27
N TYR A 65 1.19 1.17 -1.02
CA TYR A 65 0.35 0.03 -0.66
C TYR A 65 0.35 -1.08 -1.71
N ARG A 66 0.44 -0.73 -3.00
CA ARG A 66 0.55 -1.71 -4.09
C ARG A 66 1.79 -2.60 -3.97
N ILE A 67 2.88 -2.09 -3.38
CA ILE A 67 4.09 -2.86 -3.12
C ILE A 67 3.81 -3.92 -2.04
N PHE A 68 3.09 -3.55 -0.97
CA PHE A 68 2.64 -4.53 0.04
C PHE A 68 1.73 -5.59 -0.59
N SER A 69 0.75 -5.20 -1.40
CA SER A 69 -0.12 -6.15 -2.11
C SER A 69 0.68 -7.11 -2.99
N HIS A 70 1.65 -6.60 -3.74
CA HIS A 70 2.53 -7.44 -4.57
C HIS A 70 3.32 -8.44 -3.72
N ALA A 71 3.94 -7.96 -2.62
CA ALA A 71 4.71 -8.81 -1.71
C ALA A 71 3.83 -9.89 -1.07
N TYR A 72 2.61 -9.55 -0.67
CA TYR A 72 1.66 -10.50 -0.06
C TYR A 72 1.30 -11.66 -1.00
N TYR A 73 0.93 -11.35 -2.26
CA TYR A 73 0.45 -12.38 -3.21
C TYR A 73 1.56 -13.13 -3.95
N HIS A 74 2.71 -12.50 -4.21
CA HIS A 74 3.79 -13.11 -4.99
C HIS A 74 5.01 -13.54 -4.14
N HIS A 75 5.15 -13.02 -2.92
CA HIS A 75 6.28 -13.28 -2.03
C HIS A 75 5.85 -13.62 -0.60
N ARG A 76 4.78 -14.43 -0.48
CA ARG A 76 4.06 -14.65 0.79
C ARG A 76 4.95 -15.01 1.97
N ARG A 77 5.89 -15.95 1.81
CA ARG A 77 6.81 -16.36 2.88
C ARG A 77 7.62 -15.19 3.44
N MET A 78 8.23 -14.38 2.56
CA MET A 78 9.02 -13.22 2.98
C MET A 78 8.14 -12.13 3.60
N PHE A 79 6.92 -11.95 3.08
CA PHE A 79 5.96 -11.02 3.65
C PHE A 79 5.60 -11.44 5.09
N ASP A 80 5.25 -12.70 5.32
CA ASP A 80 4.82 -13.18 6.64
C ASP A 80 5.97 -13.11 7.66
N GLU A 81 7.19 -13.50 7.29
CA GLU A 81 8.38 -13.38 8.13
C GLU A 81 8.62 -11.93 8.57
N PHE A 82 8.60 -10.99 7.62
CA PHE A 82 8.83 -9.58 7.91
C PHE A 82 7.68 -8.93 8.69
N GLU A 83 6.44 -9.32 8.39
CA GLU A 83 5.25 -8.78 9.06
C GLU A 83 5.15 -9.28 10.50
N ALA A 84 5.53 -10.53 10.78
CA ALA A 84 5.58 -11.08 12.13
C ALA A 84 6.54 -10.29 13.04
N GLU A 85 7.68 -9.86 12.48
CA GLU A 85 8.68 -9.10 13.23
C GLU A 85 8.33 -7.61 13.35
N THR A 86 7.86 -6.99 12.27
CA THR A 86 7.80 -5.52 12.17
C THR A 86 6.40 -4.95 12.20
N ASN A 87 5.37 -5.73 11.90
CA ASN A 87 4.00 -5.26 11.70
C ASN A 87 3.93 -4.06 10.73
N LEU A 88 4.78 -4.02 9.70
CA LEU A 88 4.93 -2.84 8.85
C LEU A 88 3.66 -2.59 8.02
N CYS A 89 3.14 -3.61 7.35
CA CYS A 89 1.94 -3.49 6.55
C CYS A 89 0.73 -3.16 7.43
N ARG A 90 0.56 -3.84 8.57
CA ARG A 90 -0.53 -3.58 9.52
C ARG A 90 -0.52 -2.15 10.04
N ARG A 91 0.64 -1.64 10.47
CA ARG A 91 0.78 -0.24 10.94
C ARG A 91 0.53 0.76 9.81
N PHE A 92 1.02 0.47 8.61
CA PHE A 92 0.78 1.32 7.44
C PHE A 92 -0.70 1.37 7.08
N THR A 93 -1.39 0.22 7.07
CA THR A 93 -2.84 0.16 6.82
C THR A 93 -3.63 0.93 7.85
N ALA A 94 -3.33 0.76 9.15
CA ALA A 94 -3.96 1.54 10.21
C ALA A 94 -3.73 3.05 10.05
N TYR A 95 -2.51 3.45 9.65
CA TYR A 95 -2.17 4.84 9.38
C TYR A 95 -2.99 5.43 8.23
N VAL A 96 -3.08 4.75 7.09
CA VAL A 96 -3.80 5.29 5.92
C VAL A 96 -5.31 5.38 6.14
N LEU A 97 -5.88 4.48 6.95
CA LEU A 97 -7.29 4.51 7.32
C LEU A 97 -7.58 5.62 8.34
N LYS A 98 -6.76 5.73 9.39
CA LYS A 98 -6.92 6.74 10.44
C LYS A 98 -6.95 8.18 9.91
N TYR A 99 -6.18 8.45 8.86
CA TYR A 99 -6.08 9.78 8.24
C TYR A 99 -6.80 9.87 6.88
N GLU A 100 -7.66 8.90 6.56
CA GLU A 100 -8.48 8.91 5.33
C GLU A 100 -7.67 9.08 4.03
N LEU A 101 -6.42 8.61 4.03
CA LEU A 101 -5.51 8.69 2.88
C LEU A 101 -5.87 7.66 1.80
N MET A 102 -6.57 6.61 2.20
CA MET A 102 -7.06 5.51 1.38
C MET A 102 -8.43 5.06 1.88
N ALA A 103 -9.33 4.72 0.96
CA ALA A 103 -10.62 4.13 1.28
C ALA A 103 -10.46 2.63 1.59
N GLN A 104 -11.30 2.10 2.47
CA GLN A 104 -11.24 0.70 2.91
C GLN A 104 -11.40 -0.27 1.74
N GLU A 105 -12.23 0.07 0.75
CA GLU A 105 -12.52 -0.74 -0.43
C GLU A 105 -11.32 -0.81 -1.40
N SER A 106 -10.34 0.09 -1.22
CA SER A 106 -9.09 0.08 -1.99
C SER A 106 -8.04 -0.85 -1.38
N LEU A 107 -8.30 -1.44 -0.22
CA LEU A 107 -7.38 -2.38 0.43
C LEU A 107 -7.50 -3.77 -0.21
N ILE A 108 -6.39 -4.24 -0.75
CA ILE A 108 -6.29 -5.54 -1.42
C ILE A 108 -5.74 -6.61 -0.47
N VAL A 109 -4.74 -6.28 0.37
CA VAL A 109 -4.26 -7.19 1.41
C VAL A 109 -5.37 -7.38 2.46
N PRO A 110 -5.79 -8.63 2.76
CA PRO A 110 -6.74 -8.90 3.83
C PRO A 110 -6.20 -8.36 5.16
N THR A 111 -7.04 -7.64 5.89
CA THR A 111 -6.76 -7.18 7.25
C THR A 111 -7.61 -7.99 8.23
N ASP A 112 -7.23 -7.99 9.51
CA ASP A 112 -7.97 -8.70 10.57
C ASP A 112 -9.46 -8.28 10.67
N GLN A 113 -9.82 -7.10 10.13
CA GLN A 113 -11.22 -6.62 10.04
C GLN A 113 -12.01 -7.20 8.85
N ASN A 114 -11.34 -7.78 7.86
CA ASN A 114 -11.91 -8.41 6.66
C ASN A 114 -11.66 -9.92 6.62
N CYS A 115 -11.26 -10.54 7.73
CA CYS A 115 -11.21 -12.00 7.82
C CYS A 115 -12.67 -12.50 7.86
N PRO A 116 -13.15 -13.32 6.91
CA PRO A 116 -14.36 -14.08 7.16
C PRO A 116 -14.08 -14.92 8.39
N GLU A 117 -14.91 -14.77 9.42
CA GLU A 117 -14.84 -15.61 10.61
C GLU A 117 -14.85 -17.06 10.13
N THR A 118 -13.75 -17.78 10.35
CA THR A 118 -13.76 -19.23 10.20
C THR A 118 -14.76 -19.72 11.23
N GLY A 119 -15.96 -20.07 10.75
CA GLY A 119 -17.03 -20.65 11.55
C GLY A 119 -16.49 -21.86 12.30
N SER A 120 -16.12 -21.64 13.55
CA SER A 120 -15.83 -22.66 14.52
C SER A 120 -17.16 -23.12 15.13
N ASP A 121 -17.98 -23.83 14.34
CA ASP A 121 -18.98 -24.72 14.91
C ASP A 121 -18.51 -26.15 14.69
N MET A 122 -17.65 -26.52 15.62
CA MET A 122 -17.26 -27.87 15.97
C MET A 122 -18.55 -28.65 16.28
N GLN A 123 -18.87 -29.64 15.44
CA GLN A 123 -19.86 -30.67 15.73
C GLN A 123 -19.44 -31.41 17.01
N SER A 124 -20.01 -30.99 18.14
CA SER A 124 -20.10 -31.79 19.37
C SER A 124 -21.49 -32.43 19.39
N GLY A 125 -21.53 -33.76 19.29
CA GLY A 125 -22.76 -34.52 19.17
C GLY A 125 -23.60 -34.60 20.45
N VAL A 126 -24.86 -34.96 20.24
CA VAL A 126 -25.52 -36.18 20.75
C VAL A 126 -26.41 -36.70 19.62
#